data_AF-A0A7C6VZK8-F1
#
_entry.id   AF-A0A7C6VZK8-F1
#
_cell.length_a   1.000
_cell.length_b   1.000
_cell.length_c   1.000
_cell.angle_alpha   90.00
_cell.angle_beta   90.00
_cell.angle_gamma   90.00
#
_symmetry.space_group_name_H-M   'P 1'
#
loop_
_entity.id
_entity.type
_entity.pdbx_description
1 polymer ?
#
loop_
_entity_poly.entity_id
_entity_poly.type
_entity_poly.pdbx_seq_one_letter_code
_entity_poly.pdbx_strand_id
1 'polypeptide(L)'
;MKEKNIENALVKILRKKSPIDLAQISITNTNYPNISSFADLCKHHSFDIWQDDSRWNENPSFMNEIIGGMTPDIVIRSTLSGENRIIIEVKAQVKLGYSTTSSQIIRYFLHLLATSKSEPINGKPDITRAILLAAPDEWFDNPST
;
A
#
# COMPACT_ATOMS: atom_id res chain seq x y z
N MET A 1 -2.20 -18.74 -5.50
CA MET A 1 -2.72 -18.57 -6.88
C MET A 1 -3.88 -17.57 -6.91
N LYS A 2 -4.81 -17.63 -5.96
CA LYS A 2 -5.92 -16.67 -5.84
C LYS A 2 -5.44 -15.24 -5.51
N GLU A 3 -4.54 -15.08 -4.53
CA GLU A 3 -3.93 -13.79 -4.19
C GLU A 3 -3.25 -13.15 -5.39
N LYS A 4 -2.37 -13.91 -6.07
CA LYS A 4 -1.63 -13.40 -7.23
C LYS A 4 -2.54 -12.94 -8.37
N ASN A 5 -3.69 -13.60 -8.55
CA ASN A 5 -4.69 -13.17 -9.53
C ASN A 5 -5.35 -11.85 -9.15
N ILE A 6 -5.69 -11.65 -7.88
CA ILE A 6 -6.24 -10.39 -7.35
C ILE A 6 -5.20 -9.28 -7.49
N GLU A 7 -3.97 -9.56 -7.07
CA GLU A 7 -2.83 -8.64 -7.17
C GLU A 7 -2.59 -8.19 -8.62
N ASN A 8 -2.50 -9.13 -9.56
CA ASN A 8 -2.33 -8.82 -10.99
C ASN A 8 -3.51 -8.02 -11.56
N ALA A 9 -4.74 -8.34 -11.18
CA ALA A 9 -5.93 -7.61 -11.60
C ALA A 9 -5.92 -6.17 -11.07
N LEU A 10 -5.57 -5.99 -9.80
CA LEU A 10 -5.44 -4.68 -9.16
C LEU A 10 -4.32 -3.87 -9.83
N VAL A 11 -3.13 -4.44 -10.01
CA VAL A 11 -2.02 -3.77 -10.71
C VAL A 11 -2.40 -3.35 -12.12
N LYS A 12 -3.16 -4.17 -12.86
CA LYS A 12 -3.64 -3.81 -14.20
C LYS A 12 -4.54 -2.57 -14.17
N ILE A 13 -5.41 -2.43 -13.18
CA ILE A 13 -6.24 -1.23 -12.99
C ILE A 13 -5.37 -0.03 -12.62
N LEU A 14 -4.51 -0.19 -11.60
CA LEU A 14 -3.65 0.88 -11.10
C LEU A 14 -2.68 1.40 -12.18
N ARG A 15 -2.14 0.53 -13.04
CA ARG A 15 -1.24 0.88 -14.15
C ARG A 15 -1.89 1.74 -15.23
N LYS A 16 -3.22 1.77 -15.33
CA LYS A 16 -3.88 2.73 -16.22
C LYS A 16 -3.57 4.18 -15.81
N LYS A 17 -3.25 4.42 -14.53
CA LYS A 17 -2.90 5.74 -13.95
C LYS A 17 -3.91 6.85 -14.28
N SER A 18 -5.14 6.46 -14.62
CA SER A 18 -6.22 7.38 -15.01
C SER A 18 -6.97 7.78 -13.75
N PRO A 19 -7.08 9.09 -13.43
CA PRO A 19 -7.83 9.54 -12.26
C PRO A 19 -9.28 9.00 -12.23
N ILE A 20 -9.90 8.83 -13.41
CA ILE A 20 -11.26 8.31 -13.54
C ILE A 20 -11.32 6.83 -13.14
N ASP A 21 -10.39 6.00 -13.64
CA ASP A 21 -10.34 4.58 -13.28
C ASP A 21 -9.97 4.38 -11.80
N LEU A 22 -9.08 5.21 -11.26
CA LEU A 22 -8.69 5.16 -9.84
C LEU A 22 -9.83 5.62 -8.91
N ALA A 23 -10.69 6.53 -9.36
CA ALA A 23 -11.85 6.97 -8.60
C ALA A 23 -12.91 5.86 -8.44
N GLN A 24 -12.90 4.85 -9.32
CA GLN A 24 -13.80 3.69 -9.21
C GLN A 24 -13.39 2.70 -8.11
N ILE A 25 -12.14 2.78 -7.62
CA ILE A 25 -11.68 1.98 -6.49
C ILE A 25 -12.08 2.74 -5.22
N SER A 26 -13.25 2.42 -4.67
CA SER A 26 -13.77 3.03 -3.45
C SER A 26 -12.95 2.63 -2.22
N ILE A 27 -12.75 3.58 -1.32
CA ILE A 27 -12.14 3.36 0.01
C ILE A 27 -13.25 3.53 1.05
N THR A 28 -13.55 2.46 1.76
CA THR A 28 -14.56 2.45 2.84
C THR A 28 -13.89 2.67 4.20
N ASN A 29 -14.66 3.13 5.19
CA ASN A 29 -14.24 3.26 6.60
C ASN A 29 -12.98 4.13 6.84
N THR A 30 -12.84 5.23 6.10
CA THR A 30 -11.79 6.23 6.35
C THR A 30 -12.19 7.20 7.46
N ASN A 31 -11.26 7.48 8.38
CA ASN A 31 -11.39 8.56 9.38
C ASN A 31 -10.83 9.90 8.87
N TYR A 32 -10.26 9.93 7.65
CA TYR A 32 -9.69 11.14 7.06
C TYR A 32 -10.72 11.83 6.17
N PRO A 33 -10.94 13.15 6.35
CA PRO A 33 -11.84 13.91 5.50
C PRO A 33 -11.33 13.92 4.05
N ASN A 34 -12.25 13.86 3.08
CA ASN A 34 -11.98 13.94 1.64
C ASN A 34 -11.19 12.77 1.03
N ILE A 35 -11.17 11.60 1.68
CA ILE A 35 -10.68 10.36 1.07
C ILE A 35 -11.88 9.43 0.87
N SER A 36 -12.25 9.17 -0.37
CA SER A 36 -13.36 8.27 -0.72
C SER A 36 -12.97 7.24 -1.77
N SER A 37 -11.84 7.46 -2.44
CA SER A 37 -11.35 6.64 -3.53
C SER A 37 -9.83 6.55 -3.55
N PHE A 38 -9.30 5.65 -4.37
CA PHE A 38 -7.86 5.52 -4.59
C PHE A 38 -7.26 6.77 -5.26
N ALA A 39 -8.03 7.47 -6.10
CA ALA A 39 -7.61 8.74 -6.68
C ALA A 39 -7.34 9.80 -5.59
N ASP A 40 -8.17 9.85 -4.55
CA ASP A 40 -8.01 10.77 -3.42
C ASP A 40 -6.76 10.44 -2.60
N LEU A 41 -6.47 9.14 -2.39
CA LEU A 41 -5.24 8.69 -1.74
C LEU A 41 -4.00 9.16 -2.51
N CYS A 42 -4.06 9.11 -3.84
CA CYS A 42 -2.99 9.59 -4.72
C CYS A 42 -2.98 11.11 -4.86
N LYS A 43 -3.99 11.82 -4.35
CA LYS A 43 -4.19 13.27 -4.51
C LYS A 43 -4.04 13.74 -5.97
N HIS A 44 -4.46 12.89 -6.91
CA HIS A 44 -4.31 13.08 -8.37
C HIS A 44 -2.86 13.28 -8.87
N HIS A 45 -1.85 12.88 -8.09
CA HIS A 45 -0.45 12.92 -8.52
C HIS A 45 -0.04 11.68 -9.31
N SER A 46 1.07 11.81 -10.05
CA SER A 46 1.77 10.68 -10.67
C SER A 46 2.48 9.83 -9.62
N PHE A 47 2.55 8.54 -9.89
CA PHE A 47 3.18 7.55 -9.02
C PHE A 47 3.76 6.39 -9.83
N ASP A 48 4.69 5.67 -9.23
CA ASP A 48 5.20 4.41 -9.73
C ASP A 48 4.57 3.24 -9.00
N ILE A 49 4.55 2.08 -9.67
CA ILE A 49 3.95 0.85 -9.16
C ILE A 49 5.02 -0.22 -9.16
N TRP A 50 5.29 -0.76 -7.98
CA TRP A 50 6.23 -1.83 -7.75
C TRP A 50 5.46 -3.05 -7.26
N GLN A 51 5.79 -4.22 -7.80
CA GLN A 51 5.03 -5.46 -7.60
C GLN A 51 6.03 -6.58 -7.30
N ASP A 52 5.91 -7.23 -6.14
CA ASP A 52 6.89 -8.19 -5.61
C ASP A 52 8.35 -7.72 -5.70
N ASP A 53 8.59 -6.43 -5.53
CA ASP A 53 9.88 -5.81 -5.83
C ASP A 53 10.59 -5.39 -4.56
N SER A 54 11.72 -6.05 -4.25
CA SER A 54 12.55 -5.74 -3.07
C SER A 54 13.11 -4.30 -3.09
N ARG A 55 13.14 -3.63 -4.25
CA ARG A 55 13.54 -2.21 -4.37
C ARG A 55 12.56 -1.27 -3.69
N TRP A 56 11.41 -1.76 -3.22
CA TRP A 56 10.47 -0.99 -2.42
C TRP A 56 11.12 -0.33 -1.19
N ASN A 57 12.13 -0.97 -0.62
CA ASN A 57 12.91 -0.45 0.49
C ASN A 57 14.26 0.07 -0.02
N GLU A 58 14.38 1.39 -0.18
CA GLU A 58 15.66 2.04 -0.53
C GLU A 58 16.73 1.92 0.55
N ASN A 59 16.35 1.58 1.77
CA ASN A 59 17.25 1.39 2.90
C ASN A 59 17.14 -0.07 3.37
N PRO A 60 17.62 -1.05 2.59
CA PRO A 60 17.46 -2.47 2.90
C PRO A 60 18.10 -2.88 4.24
N SER A 61 19.13 -2.15 4.68
CA SER A 61 19.78 -2.36 5.97
C SER A 61 19.08 -1.64 7.14
N PHE A 62 18.14 -0.73 6.86
CA PHE A 62 17.44 0.02 7.90
C PHE A 62 16.38 -0.87 8.57
N MET A 63 16.42 -0.92 9.91
CA MET A 63 15.54 -1.77 10.72
C MET A 63 15.56 -3.23 10.26
N ASN A 64 16.71 -3.78 9.85
CA ASN A 64 16.79 -5.15 9.31
C ASN A 64 16.28 -6.22 10.29
N GLU A 65 16.42 -5.97 11.59
CA GLU A 65 15.91 -6.84 12.66
C GLU A 65 14.37 -6.85 12.73
N ILE A 66 13.72 -5.82 12.18
CA ILE A 66 12.26 -5.59 12.24
C ILE A 66 11.61 -5.74 10.86
N ILE A 67 12.25 -5.30 9.77
CA ILE A 67 11.69 -5.28 8.40
C ILE A 67 12.41 -6.26 7.47
N GLY A 68 13.49 -6.91 7.94
CA GLY A 68 14.43 -7.67 7.13
C GLY A 68 13.76 -8.65 6.17
N GLY A 69 14.06 -8.49 4.88
CA GLY A 69 13.63 -9.40 3.81
C GLY A 69 12.14 -9.34 3.44
N MET A 70 11.36 -8.41 4.01
CA MET A 70 9.96 -8.25 3.64
C MET A 70 9.82 -7.70 2.21
N THR A 71 8.90 -8.28 1.46
CA THR A 71 8.51 -7.79 0.14
C THR A 71 6.98 -7.72 0.10
N PRO A 72 6.38 -6.51 0.16
CA PRO A 72 4.94 -6.34 -0.02
C PRO A 72 4.54 -6.71 -1.44
N ASP A 73 3.28 -7.12 -1.59
CA ASP A 73 2.72 -7.51 -2.88
C ASP A 73 2.73 -6.33 -3.87
N ILE A 74 2.28 -5.14 -3.41
CA ILE A 74 2.26 -3.92 -4.24
C ILE A 74 2.70 -2.70 -3.43
N VAL A 75 3.53 -1.85 -4.04
CA VAL A 75 3.87 -0.52 -3.53
C VAL A 75 3.59 0.53 -4.58
N ILE A 76 2.83 1.54 -4.19
CA ILE A 76 2.58 2.74 -4.98
C ILE A 76 3.44 3.85 -4.42
N ARG A 77 4.38 4.36 -5.21
CA ARG A 77 5.39 5.32 -4.75
C ARG A 77 5.24 6.66 -5.43
N SER A 78 5.34 7.73 -4.66
CA SER A 78 5.32 9.08 -5.21
C SER A 78 6.51 9.30 -6.15
N THR A 79 6.24 9.85 -7.33
CA THR A 79 7.30 10.38 -8.19
C THR A 79 7.71 11.81 -7.81
N LEU A 80 6.98 12.47 -6.90
CA LEU A 80 7.27 13.83 -6.45
C LEU A 80 8.33 13.83 -5.35
N SER A 81 8.11 13.06 -4.27
CA SER A 81 9.07 12.95 -3.17
C SER A 81 10.07 11.82 -3.36
N GLY A 82 9.66 10.77 -4.06
CA GLY A 82 10.33 9.49 -3.96
C GLY A 82 10.24 8.88 -2.56
N GLU A 83 9.50 9.40 -1.59
CA GLU A 83 9.50 8.88 -0.21
C GLU A 83 8.12 8.34 0.20
N ASN A 84 7.07 9.11 -0.04
CA ASN A 84 5.71 8.70 0.31
C ASN A 84 5.24 7.56 -0.57
N ARG A 85 4.52 6.63 0.06
CA ARG A 85 4.04 5.42 -0.58
C ARG A 85 2.79 4.87 0.09
N ILE A 86 2.01 4.16 -0.72
CA ILE A 86 0.91 3.31 -0.29
C ILE A 86 1.38 1.87 -0.44
N ILE A 87 1.43 1.14 0.66
CA ILE A 87 1.76 -0.29 0.67
C ILE A 87 0.46 -1.07 0.65
N ILE A 88 0.32 -2.01 -0.29
CA ILE A 88 -0.86 -2.84 -0.41
C ILE A 88 -0.43 -4.29 -0.26
N GLU A 89 -1.04 -4.95 0.72
CA GLU A 89 -0.92 -6.39 0.90
C GLU A 89 -2.21 -7.04 0.42
N VAL A 90 -2.09 -8.06 -0.42
CA VAL A 90 -3.21 -8.82 -0.98
C VAL A 90 -3.39 -10.09 -0.17
N LYS A 91 -4.63 -10.34 0.27
CA LYS A 91 -4.98 -11.58 0.98
C LYS A 91 -6.28 -12.12 0.42
N ALA A 92 -6.38 -13.44 0.30
CA ALA A 92 -7.59 -14.10 -0.19
C ALA A 92 -7.88 -15.37 0.58
N GLN A 93 -6.86 -16.16 0.86
CA GLN A 93 -6.92 -17.41 1.61
C GLN A 93 -5.84 -17.47 2.68
N VAL A 94 -4.68 -16.85 2.43
CA VAL A 94 -3.56 -16.87 3.38
C VAL A 94 -3.75 -15.79 4.45
N LYS A 95 -3.33 -16.08 5.69
CA LYS A 95 -3.24 -15.10 6.79
C LYS A 95 -2.04 -14.17 6.60
N LEU A 96 -2.03 -13.04 7.31
CA LEU A 96 -0.81 -12.25 7.43
C LEU A 96 0.28 -13.08 8.15
N GLY A 97 1.54 -12.91 7.75
CA GLY A 97 2.66 -13.73 8.23
C GLY A 97 3.08 -13.44 9.69
N TYR A 98 4.12 -14.14 10.15
CA TYR A 98 4.84 -13.94 11.42
C TYR A 98 4.16 -14.34 12.74
N SER A 99 3.40 -15.44 12.77
CA SER A 99 2.77 -16.04 13.98
C SER A 99 1.79 -15.14 14.76
N THR A 100 1.77 -13.85 14.45
CA THR A 100 0.87 -12.81 14.93
C THR A 100 0.54 -11.93 13.73
N THR A 101 -0.70 -12.03 13.24
CA THR A 101 -1.23 -11.33 12.05
C THR A 101 -0.90 -9.83 12.03
N SER A 102 -0.88 -9.18 13.20
CA SER A 102 -0.56 -7.75 13.34
C SER A 102 0.89 -7.39 13.04
N SER A 103 1.83 -8.35 13.13
CA SER A 103 3.26 -8.07 13.02
C SER A 103 3.65 -7.55 11.64
N GLN A 104 3.09 -8.13 10.56
CA GLN A 104 3.41 -7.71 9.19
C GLN A 104 2.99 -6.25 8.91
N ILE A 105 1.75 -5.90 9.26
CA ILE A 105 1.22 -4.54 9.04
C ILE A 105 1.93 -3.51 9.92
N ILE A 106 2.20 -3.84 11.19
CA ILE A 106 2.94 -2.97 12.11
C ILE A 106 4.36 -2.68 11.58
N ARG A 107 5.03 -3.69 11.04
CA ARG A 107 6.37 -3.53 10.43
C ARG A 107 6.32 -2.54 9.27
N TYR A 108 5.39 -2.71 8.32
CA TYR A 108 5.21 -1.74 7.24
C TYR A 108 4.88 -0.34 7.76
N PHE A 109 4.07 -0.25 8.82
CA PHE A 109 3.70 1.03 9.42
C PHE A 109 4.90 1.76 10.03
N LEU A 110 5.71 1.06 10.81
CA LEU A 110 6.93 1.62 11.39
C LEU A 110 7.92 2.06 10.31
N HIS A 111 8.10 1.25 9.27
CA HIS A 111 8.96 1.59 8.13
C HIS A 111 8.45 2.83 7.39
N LEU A 112 7.14 2.91 7.15
CA LEU A 112 6.52 4.07 6.52
C LEU A 112 6.71 5.32 7.38
N LEU A 113 6.47 5.27 8.68
CA LEU A 113 6.68 6.41 9.57
C LEU A 113 8.12 6.92 9.56
N ALA A 114 9.09 6.01 9.53
CA ALA A 114 10.50 6.36 9.61
C ALA A 114 11.10 6.90 8.30
N THR A 115 10.58 6.50 7.13
CA THR A 115 11.21 6.80 5.84
C THR A 115 10.30 7.59 4.89
N SER A 116 9.38 8.37 5.42
CA SER A 116 8.47 9.22 4.63
C SER A 116 8.17 10.54 5.31
N LYS A 117 7.62 11.50 4.55
CA LYS A 117 7.29 12.85 5.04
C LYS A 117 5.78 13.03 5.18
N SER A 118 5.37 13.57 6.33
CA SER A 118 3.99 14.00 6.55
C SER A 118 3.67 15.35 5.90
N GLU A 119 4.69 16.19 5.69
CA GLU A 119 4.52 17.56 5.21
C GLU A 119 4.56 17.67 3.68
N PRO A 120 3.86 18.68 3.10
CA PRO A 120 3.96 19.01 1.68
C PRO A 120 5.40 19.28 1.25
N ILE A 121 5.79 18.76 0.08
CA ILE A 121 7.10 19.06 -0.50
C ILE A 121 6.96 20.28 -1.40
N ASN A 122 7.72 21.34 -1.13
CA ASN A 122 7.66 22.60 -1.86
C ASN A 122 6.24 23.19 -1.92
N GLY A 123 5.47 23.06 -0.83
CA GLY A 123 4.08 23.53 -0.75
C GLY A 123 3.06 22.72 -1.55
N LYS A 124 3.48 21.64 -2.23
CA LYS A 124 2.59 20.72 -2.94
C LYS A 124 2.28 19.51 -2.08
N PRO A 125 1.00 19.13 -1.92
CA PRO A 125 0.65 17.92 -1.19
C PRO A 125 1.19 16.72 -1.96
N ASP A 126 1.82 15.78 -1.27
CA ASP A 126 2.27 14.52 -1.87
C ASP A 126 1.24 13.41 -1.68
N ILE A 127 1.38 12.27 -2.36
CA ILE A 127 0.50 11.11 -2.15
C ILE A 127 0.43 10.74 -0.67
N THR A 128 -0.74 10.23 -0.27
CA THR A 128 -1.00 9.86 1.12
C THR A 128 -0.17 8.63 1.50
N ARG A 129 0.25 8.61 2.76
CA ARG A 129 0.90 7.44 3.37
C ARG A 129 -0.18 6.50 3.87
N ALA A 130 -0.25 5.30 3.31
CA ALA A 130 -1.26 4.34 3.72
C ALA A 130 -0.74 2.91 3.64
N ILE A 131 -1.34 2.05 4.46
CA ILE A 131 -1.22 0.61 4.32
C ILE A 131 -2.63 0.09 4.09
N LEU A 132 -2.82 -0.57 2.96
CA LEU A 132 -4.11 -1.12 2.57
C LEU A 132 -4.02 -2.63 2.57
N LEU A 133 -5.11 -3.25 3.01
CA LEU A 133 -5.33 -4.66 2.81
C LEU A 133 -6.34 -4.83 1.68
N ALA A 134 -5.92 -5.45 0.59
CA ALA A 134 -6.78 -5.79 -0.53
C ALA A 134 -7.20 -7.25 -0.38
N ALA A 135 -8.43 -7.47 0.11
CA ALA A 135 -8.96 -8.80 0.36
C ALA A 135 -10.45 -8.87 -0.01
N PRO A 136 -10.97 -10.06 -0.36
CA PRO A 136 -12.41 -10.26 -0.54
C PRO A 136 -13.13 -10.14 0.81
N ASP A 137 -14.40 -9.73 0.80
CA ASP A 137 -15.22 -9.53 2.01
C ASP A 137 -15.19 -10.73 2.97
N GLU A 138 -15.28 -11.95 2.41
CA GLU A 138 -15.22 -13.22 3.14
C GLU A 138 -13.96 -13.35 4.04
N TRP A 139 -12.85 -12.73 3.63
CA TRP A 139 -11.61 -12.75 4.41
C TRP A 139 -11.73 -11.91 5.70
N PHE A 140 -12.49 -10.81 5.65
CA PHE A 140 -12.76 -9.96 6.80
C PHE A 140 -13.80 -10.56 7.74
N ASP A 141 -14.78 -11.29 7.19
CA ASP A 141 -15.81 -11.96 7.98
C ASP A 141 -15.29 -13.21 8.70
N ASN A 142 -14.33 -13.91 8.07
CA ASN A 142 -13.70 -15.11 8.62
C ASN A 142 -12.17 -14.99 8.63
N PRO A 143 -11.58 -14.14 9.52
CA PRO A 143 -10.12 -14.04 9.64
C PRO A 143 -9.44 -15.33 10.16
N SER A 144 -10.22 -16.39 10.41
CA SER A 144 -9.87 -17.57 11.17
C SER A 144 -10.09 -18.91 10.43
N THR A 145 -9.82 -18.96 9.13
CA THR A 145 -9.27 -20.20 8.51
C THR A 145 -7.80 -20.00 8.24
#